data_AF-A0A0T6XFA6-F1
#
_entry.id   AF-A0A0T6XFA6-F1
#
_cell.length_a   1.000
_cell.length_b   1.000
_cell.length_c   1.000
_cell.angle_alpha   90.00
_cell.angle_beta   90.00
_cell.angle_gamma   90.00
#
_symmetry.space_group_name_H-M   'P 1'
#
loop_
_entity.id
_entity.type
_entity.pdbx_description
1 polymer ?
#
loop_
_entity_poly.entity_id
_entity_poly.type
_entity_poly.pdbx_seq_one_letter_code
_entity_poly.pdbx_strand_id
1 'polypeptide(L)' 'MIADEVQQTGTIDHTPVYPREVVKRALELSATAIILVHNHPTSPFSITFDHAVAH' A
#
# COMPACT_ATOMS: atom_id res chain seq x y z
N MET A 1 6.68 -22.89 2.67
CA MET A 1 6.05 -22.14 3.78
C MET A 1 5.96 -20.68 3.34
N ILE A 2 4.80 -20.05 3.46
CA ILE A 2 4.61 -18.64 3.08
C ILE A 2 4.54 -17.84 4.39
N ALA A 3 5.39 -16.82 4.51
CA ALA A 3 5.37 -15.87 5.62
C ALA A 3 4.81 -14.54 5.12
N ASP A 4 3.92 -13.92 5.90
CA ASP A 4 3.34 -12.61 5.64
C ASP A 4 3.79 -11.63 6.75
N GLU A 5 4.26 -10.45 6.36
CA GLU A 5 4.79 -9.46 7.29
C GLU A 5 4.51 -8.04 6.78
N VAL A 6 3.88 -7.22 7.61
CA VAL A 6 3.67 -5.80 7.32
C VAL A 6 5.00 -5.08 7.45
N GLN A 7 5.59 -4.70 6.32
CA GLN A 7 6.88 -4.00 6.28
C GLN A 7 6.79 -2.56 6.76
N GLN A 8 5.65 -1.88 6.56
CA GLN A 8 5.46 -0.53 7.06
C GLN A 8 3.99 -0.11 7.11
N THR A 9 3.69 0.81 8.02
CA THR A 9 2.42 1.56 8.09
C THR A 9 2.74 3.06 7.96
N GLY A 10 2.04 3.79 7.09
CA GLY A 10 2.22 5.23 6.92
C GLY A 10 0.90 5.94 6.63
N THR A 11 0.98 7.22 6.25
CA THR A 11 -0.20 8.02 5.90
C THR A 11 -0.57 7.81 4.43
N ILE A 12 -1.73 8.36 4.02
CA ILE A 12 -2.20 8.35 2.62
C ILE A 12 -1.12 8.84 1.65
N ASP A 13 -0.41 9.90 2.05
CA ASP A 13 0.54 10.60 1.18
C ASP A 13 1.96 10.04 1.25
N HIS A 14 2.29 9.28 2.29
CA HIS A 14 3.63 8.71 2.42
C HIS A 14 3.67 7.49 3.36
N THR A 15 3.95 6.34 2.76
CA THR A 15 4.46 5.16 3.47
C THR A 15 5.77 4.77 2.78
N PRO A 16 6.94 5.22 3.29
CA PRO A 16 8.21 4.81 2.73
C PRO A 16 8.31 3.27 2.78
N VAL A 17 9.05 2.69 1.86
CA VAL A 17 9.50 1.29 1.96
C VAL A 17 11.01 1.37 1.94
N TYR A 18 11.66 0.58 2.79
CA TYR A 18 13.12 0.48 2.83
C TYR A 18 13.55 -0.86 2.22
N PRO A 19 13.90 -0.91 0.91
CA PRO A 19 14.20 -2.18 0.23
C PRO A 19 15.30 -3.01 0.90
N ARG A 20 16.24 -2.34 1.58
CA ARG A 20 17.32 -3.00 2.33
C ARG A 20 16.77 -3.92 3.43
N GLU A 21 15.78 -3.45 4.19
CA GLU A 21 15.22 -4.21 5.30
C GLU A 21 14.33 -5.36 4.77
N VAL A 22 13.57 -5.09 3.70
CA VAL A 22 12.76 -6.11 3.01
C VAL A 22 13.62 -7.28 2.52
N VAL A 23 14.74 -6.99 1.86
CA VAL A 23 15.64 -8.02 1.33
C VAL A 23 16.35 -8.76 2.47
N LYS A 24 16.79 -8.06 3.51
CA LYS A 24 17.41 -8.69 4.68
C LYS A 24 16.46 -9.73 5.29
N ARG A 25 15.18 -9.38 5.47
CA ARG A 25 14.17 -10.29 6.03
C ARG A 25 13.91 -11.51 5.15
N ALA A 26 13.84 -11.31 3.84
CA ALA A 26 13.68 -12.41 2.88
C ALA A 26 14.84 -13.42 2.96
N LEU A 27 16.07 -12.93 3.13
CA LEU A 27 17.26 -13.79 3.29
C LEU A 27 17.26 -14.56 4.61
N GLU A 28 16.89 -13.92 5.73
CA GLU A 28 16.75 -14.59 7.04
C GLU A 28 15.76 -15.75 6.98
N LEU A 29 14.68 -15.61 6.21
CA LEU A 29 13.65 -16.63 6.03
C LEU A 29 13.97 -17.64 4.91
N SER A 30 15.13 -17.53 4.26
CA SER A 30 15.51 -18.34 3.10
C SER A 30 14.44 -18.33 1.99
N ALA A 31 13.80 -17.18 1.77
CA ALA A 31 12.77 -17.02 0.76
C ALA A 31 13.34 -17.07 -0.65
N THR A 32 12.67 -17.79 -1.56
CA THR A 32 13.05 -17.88 -2.97
C THR A 32 12.45 -16.78 -3.84
N ALA A 33 11.41 -16.08 -3.35
CA ALA A 33 10.73 -14.99 -4.02
C ALA A 33 10.07 -14.03 -3.01
N ILE A 34 9.80 -12.80 -3.44
CA ILE A 34 9.13 -11.76 -2.66
C ILE A 34 7.92 -11.25 -3.46
N ILE A 35 6.78 -11.06 -2.79
CA ILE A 35 5.59 -10.39 -3.33
C ILE A 35 5.34 -9.15 -2.47
N LEU A 36 5.27 -7.96 -3.09
CA LEU A 36 5.04 -6.70 -2.40
C LEU A 36 3.66 -6.13 -2.77
N VAL A 37 2.89 -5.73 -1.77
CA VAL A 37 1.55 -5.11 -1.92
C VAL A 37 1.53 -3.80 -1.15
N HIS A 38 1.04 -2.72 -1.77
CA HIS A 38 0.73 -1.46 -1.11
C HIS A 38 -0.68 -1.02 -1.47
N ASN A 39 -1.41 -0.48 -0.50
CA ASN A 39 -2.74 0.09 -0.73
C ASN A 39 -2.60 1.61 -0.91
N HIS A 40 -3.20 2.16 -1.97
CA HIS A 40 -3.38 3.61 -2.11
C HIS A 40 -4.85 3.94 -1.79
N PRO A 41 -5.14 4.59 -0.65
CA PRO A 41 -6.52 4.98 -0.36
C PRO A 41 -6.97 6.08 -1.31
N THR A 42 -8.12 5.88 -1.96
CA THR A 42 -8.82 6.91 -2.74
C THR A 42 -9.94 7.49 -1.90
N SER A 43 -10.12 8.81 -1.94
CA SER A 43 -11.31 9.44 -1.38
C SER A 43 -12.49 9.15 -2.30
N PRO A 44 -13.63 8.63 -1.80
CA PRO A 44 -14.87 8.71 -2.56
C PRO A 44 -15.19 10.19 -2.73
N PHE A 45 -15.06 10.70 -3.96
CA PHE A 45 -15.51 12.04 -4.30
C PHE A 45 -17.01 12.10 -4.03
N SER A 46 -17.40 12.83 -2.99
CA SER A 46 -18.79 13.19 -2.77
C SER A 46 -19.16 14.21 -3.84
N ILE A 47 -19.54 13.73 -5.03
CA ILE A 47 -20.42 14.50 -5.91
C ILE A 47 -21.78 14.51 -5.22
N THR A 48 -21.96 15.41 -4.25
CA THR A 48 -23.30 15.88 -3.93
C THR A 48 -23.84 16.54 -5.18
N PHE A 49 -24.92 15.97 -5.70
CA PHE A 49 -25.69 16.43 -6.85
C PHE A 49 -26.08 17.91 -6.71
N ASP A 50 -25.35 18.84 -7.32
CA ASP A 50 -25.80 20.26 -7.39
C ASP A 50 -25.65 20.91 -8.77
N HIS A 51 -25.45 20.14 -9.84
CA HIS A 51 -25.32 20.69 -11.21
C HIS A 51 -26.30 20.11 -12.23
N ALA A 52 -27.50 19.69 -11.78
CA ALA A 52 -28.62 19.34 -12.65
C ALA A 52 -29.79 20.33 -12.49
N VAL A 53 -29.52 21.63 -12.64
CA VAL A 53 -30.55 22.61 -13.05
C VAL A 53 -29.95 23.47 -14.15
N ALA A 54 -29.84 22.88 -15.35
CA ALA A 54 -29.79 23.66 -16.57
C ALA A 54 -31.23 24.08 -16.88
N HIS A 55 -31.51 25.37 -16.67
CA HIS A 55 -32.63 26.07 -17.31
C HIS A 55 -32.34 26.27 -18.79
#